data_AF-A0A1W1IAT4-F1
#
_entry.id   AF-A0A1W1IAT4-F1
#
_cell.length_a   1.000
_cell.length_b   1.000
_cell.length_c   1.000
_cell.angle_alpha   90.00
_cell.angle_beta   90.00
_cell.angle_gamma   90.00
#
_symmetry.space_group_name_H-M   'P 1'
#
loop_
_entity.id
_entity.type
_entity.pdbx_description
1 polymer ?
#
loop_
_entity_poly.entity_id
_entity_poly.type
_entity_poly.pdbx_seq_one_letter_code
_entity_poly.pdbx_strand_id
1 'polypeptide(L)' 'MHGNRQSKLAVCGCGKLHVTYGSITMHFDKDEFQVFADSIGRLASILKQSSVGSMPAHKGSSSAHMCH' A
#
# COMPACT_ATOMS: atom_id res chain seq x y z
N MET A 1 5.60 -24.33 -8.61
CA MET A 1 6.64 -23.30 -8.82
C MET A 1 6.51 -22.25 -7.74
N HIS A 2 7.40 -22.25 -6.75
CA HIS A 2 7.39 -21.25 -5.67
C HIS A 2 8.02 -19.96 -6.19
N GLY A 3 7.19 -19.07 -6.70
CA GLY A 3 7.62 -17.74 -7.13
C GLY A 3 8.05 -16.92 -5.92
N ASN A 4 9.36 -16.75 -5.76
CA ASN A 4 9.95 -15.72 -4.92
C ASN A 4 9.30 -14.37 -5.31
N ARG A 5 8.41 -13.87 -4.45
CA ARG A 5 7.55 -12.72 -4.72
C ARG A 5 8.32 -11.41 -4.49
N GLN A 6 9.51 -11.32 -5.08
CA GLN A 6 10.22 -10.06 -5.23
C GLN A 6 9.38 -9.18 -6.16
N SER A 7 8.84 -8.10 -5.62
CA SER A 7 8.18 -7.04 -6.38
C SER A 7 9.22 -6.42 -7.32
N LYS A 8 9.30 -6.93 -8.55
CA LYS A 8 10.17 -6.39 -9.59
C LYS A 8 9.45 -5.24 -10.27
N LEU A 9 9.96 -4.03 -10.10
CA LEU A 9 9.58 -2.90 -10.95
C LEU A 9 10.12 -3.19 -12.36
N ALA A 10 9.26 -3.67 -13.25
CA ALA A 10 9.62 -3.98 -14.63
C ALA A 10 9.15 -2.84 -15.52
N VAL A 11 10.08 -2.24 -16.27
CA VAL A 11 9.75 -1.42 -17.44
C VAL A 11 9.27 -2.39 -18.52
N CYS A 12 8.00 -2.30 -18.89
CA CYS A 12 7.42 -3.15 -19.91
C CYS A 12 7.90 -2.72 -21.31
N GLY A 13 7.85 -3.62 -22.29
CA GLY A 13 8.17 -3.30 -23.69
C GLY A 13 7.29 -2.20 -24.30
N CYS A 14 6.18 -1.85 -23.65
CA CYS A 14 5.34 -0.69 -23.99
C CYS A 14 5.82 0.65 -23.40
N GLY A 15 6.95 0.67 -22.68
CA GLY A 15 7.52 1.86 -22.05
C GLY A 15 6.93 2.22 -20.67
N LYS A 16 5.95 1.46 -20.18
CA LYS A 16 5.24 1.72 -18.92
C LYS A 16 5.74 0.88 -17.76
N LEU A 17 5.54 1.37 -16.54
CA LEU A 17 5.81 0.69 -15.27
C LEU A 17 4.58 -0.11 -14.85
N HIS A 18 4.76 -1.40 -14.58
CA HIS A 18 3.65 -2.29 -14.22
C HIS A 18 3.70 -2.66 -12.74
N VAL A 19 2.58 -2.49 -12.04
CA VAL A 19 2.38 -2.97 -10.68
C VAL A 19 1.22 -3.94 -10.68
N THR A 20 1.49 -5.20 -10.32
CA THR A 20 0.47 -6.25 -10.22
C THR A 20 0.17 -6.57 -8.77
N TYR A 21 -1.10 -6.49 -8.38
CA TYR A 21 -1.62 -6.89 -7.08
C TYR A 21 -2.78 -7.87 -7.27
N GLY A 22 -2.54 -9.15 -6.99
CA GLY A 22 -3.52 -10.21 -7.24
C GLY A 22 -3.81 -10.34 -8.74
N SER A 23 -5.09 -10.19 -9.12
CA SER A 23 -5.57 -10.19 -10.51
C SER A 23 -5.52 -8.81 -11.19
N ILE A 24 -5.19 -7.75 -10.45
CA ILE A 24 -5.20 -6.38 -10.96
C ILE A 24 -3.79 -6.00 -11.39
N THR A 25 -3.63 -5.51 -12.62
CA THR A 25 -2.39 -4.91 -13.11
C THR A 25 -2.63 -3.44 -13.44
N MET A 26 -1.86 -2.56 -12.79
CA MET A 26 -1.86 -1.13 -13.03
C MET A 26 -0.70 -0.78 -13.94
N HIS A 27 -0.97 -0.01 -14.98
CA HIS A 27 0.04 0.54 -15.88
C HIS A 27 0.25 2.01 -15.56
N PHE A 28 1.50 2.40 -15.42
CA PHE A 28 1.87 3.78 -15.14
C PHE A 28 2.88 4.27 -16.16
N ASP A 29 2.69 5.48 -16.66
CA ASP A 29 3.82 6.25 -17.16
C ASP A 29 4.72 6.68 -15.97
N LYS A 30 5.94 7.16 -16.26
CA LYS A 30 6.93 7.46 -15.21
C LYS A 30 6.40 8.43 -14.15
N ASP A 31 5.75 9.51 -14.60
CA ASP A 31 5.27 10.57 -13.70
C ASP A 31 4.10 10.08 -12.85
N GLU A 32 3.20 9.28 -13.44
CA GLU A 32 2.07 8.66 -12.73
C GLU A 32 2.58 7.68 -11.65
N PHE A 33 3.61 6.90 -11.94
CA PHE A 33 4.21 5.99 -10.97
C PHE A 33 4.81 6.74 -9.78
N GLN A 34 5.46 7.88 -10.03
CA GLN A 34 6.06 8.68 -8.96
C GLN A 34 5.00 9.23 -8.01
N VAL A 35 3.91 9.79 -8.55
CA VAL A 35 2.77 10.27 -7.74
C VAL A 35 2.12 9.14 -6.95
N PHE A 36 1.97 7.97 -7.57
CA PHE A 36 1.45 6.78 -6.91
C PHE A 36 2.35 6.34 -5.73
N ALA A 37 3.67 6.24 -5.96
CA ALA A 37 4.63 5.85 -4.94
C ALA A 37 4.64 6.80 -3.73
N ASP A 38 4.61 8.12 -3.98
CA ASP A 38 4.54 9.13 -2.93
C ASP A 38 3.27 9.01 -2.09
N SER A 39 2.14 8.74 -2.74
CA SER A 39 0.84 8.56 -2.07
C SER A 39 0.83 7.34 -1.16
N ILE A 40 1.36 6.20 -1.64
CA ILE A 40 1.53 4.99 -0.83
C ILE A 40 2.51 5.22 0.33
N GLY A 41 3.60 5.96 0.11
CA GLY A 41 4.56 6.31 1.15
C GLY A 41 3.93 7.14 2.29
N ARG A 42 3.07 8.11 1.95
CA ARG A 42 2.31 8.89 2.93
C ARG A 42 1.34 8.00 3.71
N LEU A 43 0.58 7.14 3.01
CA LEU A 43 -0.34 6.19 3.66
C LEU A 43 0.39 5.26 4.63
N ALA A 44 1.53 4.69 4.21
CA ALA A 44 2.34 3.84 5.06
C ALA A 44 2.87 4.57 6.30
N SER A 45 3.21 5.85 6.18
CA SER A 45 3.65 6.68 7.30
C SER A 45 2.54 6.90 8.32
N ILE A 46 1.31 7.16 7.86
CA ILE A 46 0.11 7.28 8.71
C ILE A 46 -0.15 5.96 9.46
N LEU A 47 -0.11 4.84 8.75
CA LEU A 47 -0.32 3.51 9.36
C LEU A 47 0.74 3.20 10.43
N LYS A 48 2.02 3.52 10.18
CA LYS A 48 3.09 3.36 11.17
C LYS A 48 2.84 4.20 12.42
N GLN A 49 2.41 5.45 12.27
CA GLN A 49 2.08 6.31 13.41
C GLN A 49 0.90 5.77 14.23
N SER A 50 -0.12 5.22 13.57
CA SER A 50 -1.26 4.60 14.27
C SER A 50 -0.84 3.37 15.10
N SER A 51 0.18 2.62 14.67
CA SER A 51 0.70 1.47 15.42
C SER A 51 1.59 1.85 16.62
N VAL A 52 2.14 3.06 16.66
CA VAL A 52 2.98 3.58 17.76
C VAL A 52 2.14 4.33 18.82
N GLY A 53 0.83 4.49 18.59
CA GLY A 53 -0.09 5.25 19.43
C GLY A 53 -1.04 4.45 20.33
N SER A 54 -0.84 3.15 20.54
CA SER A 54 -1.62 2.40 21.55
C SER A 54 -0.90 2.35 22.89
N MET A 55 -0.98 3.47 23.61
CA MET A 55 -1.16 3.61 25.07
C MET A 55 -1.07 5.12 25.39
N PRO A 56 -2.22 5.75 25.69
CA PRO A 56 -2.50 5.96 27.10
C PRO A 56 -3.78 5.23 27.50
N ALA A 57 -3.74 4.66 28.71
CA ALA A 57 -4.87 4.05 29.36
C ALA A 57 -6.06 5.03 29.41
N HIS A 58 -7.05 4.84 28.54
CA HIS A 58 -8.39 5.37 28.77
C HIS A 58 -9.34 4.19 29.00
N LYS A 59 -9.66 4.04 30.28
CA LYS A 59 -10.66 3.15 30.84
C LYS A 59 -12.01 3.53 30.23
N GLY A 60 -12.66 2.65 29.46
CA GLY A 60 -14.08 2.80 29.14
C GLY A 60 -14.56 2.28 27.78
N SER A 61 -15.26 1.15 27.84
CA SER A 61 -16.48 0.80 27.08
C SER A 61 -16.43 0.58 25.56
N SER A 62 -16.47 -0.71 25.21
CA SER A 62 -17.15 -1.38 24.09
C SER A 62 -17.96 -0.52 23.09
N SER A 63 -17.62 -0.65 21.80
CA SER A 63 -18.61 -0.91 20.74
C SER A 63 -17.87 -1.39 19.47
N ALA A 64 -18.16 -2.61 19.04
CA ALA A 64 -17.62 -3.19 17.82
C ALA A 64 -18.24 -2.51 16.59
N HIS A 65 -17.42 -1.82 15.78
CA HIS A 65 -17.83 -1.38 14.45
C HIS A 65 -17.52 -2.49 13.45
N MET A 66 -18.55 -3.18 12.96
CA MET A 66 -18.49 -3.96 11.73
C MET A 66 -18.68 -3.02 10.53
N CYS A 67 -17.79 -3.08 9.55
CA CYS A 67 -17.98 -2.40 8.27
C CYS A 67 -18.96 -3.22 7.42
N HIS A 68 -20.00 -2.55 6.89
CA HIS A 68 -20.93 -3.08 5.90
C HIS A 68 -20.30 -3.10 4.51
#